data_AF-A0A950ZW38-F1
#
_entry.id   AF-A0A950ZW38-F1
#
_cell.length_a   1.000
_cell.length_b   1.000
_cell.length_c   1.000
_cell.angle_alpha   90.00
_cell.angle_beta   90.00
_cell.angle_gamma   90.00
#
_symmetry.space_group_name_H-M   'P 1'
#
loop_
_entity.id
_entity.type
_entity.pdbx_description
1 polymer ?
#
loop_
_entity_poly.entity_id
_entity_poly.type
_entity_poly.pdbx_seq_one_letter_code
_entity_poly.pdbx_strand_id
1 'polypeptide(L)'
;MTSAGPRAAVGPARSSAPPASLFGALDVRLQTAVSQFRAAAPEPTTDALRGLYISDGEVDALLADADSAAPAAPTRPEGRVGDVAAQLHRLIQTYALDPLDADVLLICLAPEIDRRYERLYGYLQDDLTRRRPTIDLVLLLLEYDSPLIRRALGPDGHLAKRNLLADTTDAGTEPTSFLSTTLRLHPRISEYLLGLDHLDPALESWARFEAPASDLVAV
;
A
#
# COMPACT_ATOMS: atom_id res chain seq x y z
N MET A 1 -34.39 -41.43 6.95
CA MET A 1 -34.66 -40.29 6.04
C MET A 1 -33.55 -39.29 6.23
N THR A 2 -32.82 -39.06 5.14
CA THR A 2 -31.58 -38.31 4.99
C THR A 2 -31.86 -36.81 4.92
N SER A 3 -31.04 -35.98 5.55
CA SER A 3 -30.77 -34.62 5.05
C SER A 3 -29.39 -34.17 5.54
N ALA A 4 -28.44 -34.18 4.60
CA ALA A 4 -27.08 -33.70 4.75
C ALA A 4 -27.05 -32.19 4.48
N GLY A 5 -26.54 -31.40 5.42
CA GLY A 5 -26.29 -29.97 5.23
C GLY A 5 -25.10 -29.71 4.30
N PRO A 6 -25.07 -28.59 3.56
CA PRO A 6 -24.00 -28.32 2.61
C PRO A 6 -22.72 -27.96 3.35
N ARG A 7 -21.67 -28.74 3.09
CA ARG A 7 -20.27 -28.49 3.46
C ARG A 7 -19.80 -27.22 2.75
N ALA A 8 -19.44 -26.19 3.50
CA ALA A 8 -18.73 -25.04 2.97
C ALA A 8 -17.43 -25.52 2.30
N ALA A 9 -17.27 -25.18 1.02
CA ALA A 9 -16.08 -25.49 0.25
C ALA A 9 -14.90 -24.67 0.81
N VAL A 10 -13.95 -25.38 1.41
CA VAL A 10 -12.62 -24.87 1.73
C VAL A 10 -11.95 -24.49 0.41
N GLY A 11 -11.77 -23.19 0.18
CA GLY A 11 -10.98 -22.66 -0.94
C GLY A 11 -9.52 -23.16 -0.85
N PRO A 12 -8.82 -23.27 -1.98
CA PRO A 12 -7.50 -23.89 -2.02
C PRO A 12 -6.53 -23.21 -1.05
N ALA A 13 -5.85 -24.04 -0.26
CA ALA A 13 -4.82 -23.64 0.67
C ALA A 13 -3.72 -22.86 -0.07
N ARG A 14 -3.55 -21.59 0.31
CA ARG A 14 -2.47 -20.73 -0.21
C ARG A 14 -1.15 -21.33 0.26
N SER A 15 -0.31 -21.72 -0.69
CA SER A 15 1.05 -22.19 -0.45
C SER A 15 1.85 -21.09 0.27
N SER A 16 2.21 -21.33 1.54
CA SER A 16 2.97 -20.40 2.38
C SER A 16 4.47 -20.65 2.22
N ALA A 17 5.05 -20.07 1.17
CA ALA A 17 6.44 -19.64 1.26
C ALA A 17 6.45 -18.21 1.80
N PRO A 18 7.22 -17.89 2.87
CA PRO A 18 7.28 -16.52 3.35
C PRO A 18 7.92 -15.65 2.26
N PRO A 19 7.28 -14.56 1.78
CA PRO A 19 7.96 -13.64 0.88
C PRO A 19 9.12 -13.03 1.65
N ALA A 20 10.33 -13.12 1.09
CA ALA A 20 11.59 -12.76 1.74
C ALA A 20 11.79 -11.24 1.97
N SER A 21 10.74 -10.43 1.86
CA SER A 21 10.77 -8.99 2.12
C SER A 21 9.34 -8.50 2.42
N LEU A 22 9.22 -7.43 3.22
CA LEU A 22 7.94 -6.78 3.55
C LEU A 22 7.09 -6.50 2.30
N PHE A 23 7.74 -6.16 1.18
CA PHE A 23 7.10 -5.84 -0.09
C PHE A 23 7.02 -7.02 -1.08
N GLY A 24 7.62 -8.18 -0.80
CA GLY A 24 7.63 -9.30 -1.74
C GLY A 24 6.23 -9.82 -2.09
N ALA A 25 5.30 -9.80 -1.13
CA ALA A 25 3.90 -10.12 -1.39
C ALA A 25 3.23 -9.10 -2.33
N LEU A 26 3.57 -7.82 -2.17
CA LEU A 26 3.07 -6.74 -3.03
C LEU A 26 3.64 -6.87 -4.45
N ASP A 27 4.93 -7.17 -4.57
CA ASP A 27 5.59 -7.34 -5.87
C ASP A 27 4.95 -8.49 -6.68
N VAL A 28 4.62 -9.61 -6.02
CA VAL A 28 3.87 -10.73 -6.65
C VAL A 28 2.47 -10.30 -7.10
N ARG A 29 1.75 -9.53 -6.28
CA ARG A 29 0.42 -9.00 -6.64
C ARG A 29 0.50 -8.05 -7.83
N LEU A 30 1.51 -7.17 -7.86
CA LEU A 30 1.75 -6.25 -8.96
C LEU A 30 2.06 -7.00 -10.26
N GLN A 31 2.92 -8.01 -10.22
CA GLN A 31 3.23 -8.82 -11.39
C GLN A 31 2.00 -9.57 -11.92
N THR A 32 1.16 -10.07 -11.01
CA THR A 32 -0.11 -10.71 -11.37
C THR A 32 -1.07 -9.72 -12.02
N ALA A 33 -1.26 -8.55 -11.43
CA ALA A 33 -2.13 -7.50 -11.95
C ALA A 33 -1.66 -6.98 -13.31
N VAL A 34 -0.35 -6.77 -13.51
CA VAL A 34 0.23 -6.38 -14.80
C VAL A 34 -0.05 -7.44 -15.87
N SER A 35 0.14 -8.71 -15.53
CA SER A 35 -0.14 -9.82 -16.46
C SER A 35 -1.61 -9.88 -16.88
N GLN A 36 -2.53 -9.67 -15.93
CA GLN A 36 -3.97 -9.62 -16.20
C GLN A 36 -4.36 -8.38 -17.03
N PHE A 37 -3.78 -7.22 -16.72
CA PHE A 37 -4.02 -5.98 -17.44
C PHE A 37 -3.64 -6.10 -18.92
N ARG A 38 -2.46 -6.66 -19.21
CA ARG A 38 -2.01 -6.95 -20.59
C ARG A 38 -2.90 -7.96 -21.32
N ALA A 39 -3.44 -8.95 -20.61
CA ALA A 39 -4.35 -9.91 -21.21
C ALA A 39 -5.71 -9.28 -21.59
N ALA A 40 -6.14 -8.25 -20.87
CA ALA A 40 -7.39 -7.53 -21.11
C ALA A 40 -7.27 -6.41 -22.17
N ALA A 41 -6.09 -5.79 -22.30
CA ALA A 41 -5.80 -4.74 -23.26
C ALA A 41 -4.69 -5.18 -24.23
N PRO A 42 -5.03 -5.78 -25.39
CA PRO A 42 -4.04 -6.12 -26.41
C PRO A 42 -3.30 -4.86 -26.88
N GLU A 43 -1.99 -4.97 -27.12
CA GLU A 43 -1.11 -3.84 -27.46
C GLU A 43 -1.77 -2.86 -28.45
N PRO A 44 -1.81 -1.55 -28.15
CA PRO A 44 -2.09 -0.57 -29.18
C PRO A 44 -0.96 -0.67 -30.21
N THR A 45 -1.32 -1.06 -31.43
CA THR A 45 -0.40 -1.09 -32.57
C THR A 45 0.39 0.21 -32.64
N THR A 46 1.70 0.07 -32.40
CA THR A 46 2.75 1.07 -32.33
C THR A 46 2.59 2.28 -33.25
N ASP A 47 2.83 3.49 -32.70
CA ASP A 47 3.93 4.41 -33.07
C ASP A 47 3.58 5.89 -32.76
N ALA A 48 2.32 6.21 -32.47
CA ALA A 48 1.89 7.62 -32.30
C ALA A 48 2.21 8.26 -30.93
N LEU A 49 2.64 7.47 -29.93
CA LEU A 49 2.77 7.91 -28.53
C LEU A 49 4.11 7.51 -27.88
N ARG A 50 5.14 7.20 -28.67
CA ARG A 50 6.49 6.88 -28.17
C ARG A 50 7.05 8.07 -27.38
N GLY A 51 7.07 7.93 -26.06
CA GLY A 51 7.53 8.95 -25.11
C GLY A 51 6.48 9.40 -24.08
N LEU A 52 5.20 9.05 -24.26
CA LEU A 52 4.09 9.39 -23.34
C LEU A 52 3.61 8.20 -22.49
N TYR A 53 4.00 6.98 -22.84
CA TYR A 53 3.62 5.74 -22.15
C TYR A 53 4.87 4.96 -21.72
N ILE A 54 4.81 4.34 -20.55
CA ILE A 54 5.80 3.32 -20.14
C ILE A 54 5.54 2.08 -20.99
N SER A 55 6.56 1.60 -21.67
CA SER A 55 6.42 0.38 -22.50
C SER A 55 6.34 -0.88 -21.63
N ASP A 56 5.76 -1.95 -22.17
CA ASP A 56 5.71 -3.24 -21.47
C ASP A 56 7.11 -3.73 -21.06
N GLY A 57 8.11 -3.52 -21.91
CA GLY A 57 9.51 -3.86 -21.59
C GLY A 57 10.10 -3.01 -20.46
N GLU A 58 9.68 -1.75 -20.30
CA GLU A 58 10.09 -0.91 -19.16
C GLU A 58 9.40 -1.36 -17.86
N VAL A 59 8.13 -1.79 -17.93
CA VAL A 59 7.44 -2.39 -16.77
C VAL A 59 8.12 -3.69 -16.35
N ASP A 60 8.52 -4.53 -17.29
CA ASP A 60 9.25 -5.77 -17.00
C ASP A 60 10.59 -5.48 -16.33
N ALA A 61 11.31 -4.46 -16.79
CA ALA A 61 12.55 -4.02 -16.15
C ALA A 61 12.31 -3.52 -14.71
N LEU A 62 11.24 -2.75 -14.45
CA LEU A 62 10.89 -2.29 -13.11
C LEU A 62 10.51 -3.44 -12.15
N LEU A 63 9.84 -4.47 -12.67
CA LEU A 63 9.51 -5.66 -11.90
C LEU A 63 10.76 -6.52 -11.64
N ALA A 64 11.67 -6.66 -12.61
CA ALA A 64 12.91 -7.42 -12.46
C ALA A 64 13.92 -6.74 -11.49
N ASP A 65 13.92 -5.41 -11.41
CA ASP A 65 14.77 -4.67 -10.47
C ASP A 65 14.39 -4.95 -8.99
N ALA A 66 13.19 -5.50 -8.74
CA ALA A 66 12.78 -6.00 -7.43
C ALA A 66 13.68 -7.10 -6.88
N ASP A 67 14.14 -7.98 -7.76
CA ASP A 67 15.00 -9.10 -7.41
C ASP A 67 16.47 -8.66 -7.29
N SER A 68 16.84 -7.51 -7.86
CA SER A 68 18.22 -7.03 -7.97
C SER A 68 18.54 -5.88 -7.02
N ALA A 69 17.83 -5.75 -5.89
CA ALA A 69 17.99 -4.68 -4.89
C ALA A 69 19.42 -4.57 -4.30
N ALA A 70 20.37 -4.08 -5.10
CA ALA A 70 21.61 -3.48 -4.70
C ALA A 70 21.35 -1.96 -4.51
N PRO A 71 21.91 -1.35 -3.46
CA PRO A 71 21.47 -0.04 -3.03
C PRO A 71 22.02 1.06 -3.95
N ALA A 72 21.19 1.57 -4.86
CA ALA A 72 21.49 2.79 -5.59
C ALA A 72 21.28 4.02 -4.69
N ALA A 73 22.39 4.54 -4.16
CA ALA A 73 22.67 5.91 -3.69
C ALA A 73 21.90 6.50 -2.47
N PRO A 74 22.52 7.42 -1.71
CA PRO A 74 22.16 7.75 -0.34
C PRO A 74 21.24 8.97 -0.29
N THR A 75 19.95 8.73 -0.14
CA THR A 75 19.04 9.66 0.53
C THR A 75 17.92 8.85 1.18
N ARG A 76 18.31 7.74 1.82
CA ARG A 76 17.41 7.01 2.70
C ARG A 76 17.32 7.82 3.99
N PRO A 77 16.14 8.35 4.39
CA PRO A 77 15.93 8.62 5.81
C PRO A 77 16.22 7.31 6.54
N GLU A 78 16.86 7.41 7.70
CA GLU A 78 17.52 6.34 8.43
C GLU A 78 16.50 5.31 8.98
N GLY A 79 15.95 4.49 8.09
CA GLY A 79 15.12 3.34 8.40
C GLY A 79 15.55 2.19 7.48
N ARG A 80 16.20 1.17 8.04
CA ARG A 80 16.48 -0.05 7.27
C ARG A 80 15.14 -0.72 6.98
N VAL A 81 15.01 -1.46 5.89
CA VAL A 81 13.77 -2.21 5.57
C VAL A 81 13.32 -3.12 6.73
N GLY A 82 14.26 -3.59 7.56
CA GLY A 82 13.98 -4.33 8.79
C GLY A 82 13.31 -3.50 9.89
N ASP A 83 13.55 -2.19 9.93
CA ASP A 83 12.90 -1.28 10.88
C ASP A 83 11.43 -1.09 10.47
N VAL A 84 11.17 -0.81 9.18
CA VAL A 84 9.81 -0.55 8.64
C VAL A 84 8.84 -1.68 8.97
N ALA A 85 9.29 -2.94 8.82
CA ALA A 85 8.47 -4.10 9.14
C ALA A 85 8.12 -4.16 10.64
N ALA A 86 9.05 -3.80 11.52
CA ALA A 86 8.81 -3.76 12.95
C ALA A 86 7.88 -2.61 13.36
N GLN A 87 8.02 -1.41 12.75
CA GLN A 87 7.10 -0.30 12.99
C GLN A 87 5.69 -0.62 12.48
N LEU A 88 5.55 -1.20 11.29
CA LEU A 88 4.26 -1.64 10.78
C LEU A 88 3.62 -2.68 11.71
N HIS A 89 4.40 -3.66 12.17
CA HIS A 89 3.90 -4.66 13.12
C HIS A 89 3.40 -4.00 14.42
N ARG A 90 4.14 -3.03 14.96
CA ARG A 90 3.71 -2.27 16.14
C ARG A 90 2.43 -1.48 15.89
N LEU A 91 2.32 -0.84 14.72
CA LEU A 91 1.14 -0.08 14.32
C LEU A 91 -0.10 -0.99 14.24
N ILE A 92 0.03 -2.17 13.61
CA ILE A 92 -1.04 -3.16 13.52
C ILE A 92 -1.53 -3.58 14.91
N GLN A 93 -0.61 -3.89 15.83
CA GLN A 93 -0.97 -4.28 17.19
C GLN A 93 -1.64 -3.13 17.96
N THR A 94 -1.08 -1.93 17.87
CA THR A 94 -1.55 -0.75 18.63
C THR A 94 -2.95 -0.34 18.21
N TYR A 95 -3.23 -0.38 16.92
CA TYR A 95 -4.53 0.01 16.37
C TYR A 95 -5.49 -1.17 16.19
N ALA A 96 -5.07 -2.40 16.49
CA ALA A 96 -5.81 -3.63 16.23
C ALA A 96 -6.33 -3.69 14.78
N LEU A 97 -5.41 -3.46 13.84
CA LEU A 97 -5.70 -3.48 12.41
C LEU A 97 -5.91 -4.91 11.92
N ASP A 98 -6.85 -5.09 11.02
CA ASP A 98 -7.05 -6.39 10.37
C ASP A 98 -6.03 -6.59 9.22
N PRO A 99 -5.91 -7.80 8.67
CA PRO A 99 -4.97 -8.06 7.58
C PRO A 99 -5.22 -7.20 6.32
N LEU A 100 -6.48 -6.81 6.07
CA LEU A 100 -6.85 -5.98 4.93
C LEU A 100 -6.34 -4.55 5.13
N ASP A 101 -6.54 -3.97 6.30
CA ASP A 101 -6.04 -2.65 6.69
C ASP A 101 -4.51 -2.59 6.54
N ALA A 102 -3.81 -3.63 7.01
CA ALA A 102 -2.36 -3.74 6.89
C ALA A 102 -1.88 -3.78 5.43
N ASP A 103 -2.56 -4.55 4.59
CA ASP A 103 -2.28 -4.64 3.15
C ASP A 103 -2.50 -3.27 2.45
N VAL A 104 -3.56 -2.55 2.80
CA VAL A 104 -3.83 -1.20 2.28
C VAL A 104 -2.73 -0.22 2.68
N LEU A 105 -2.31 -0.24 3.95
CA LEU A 105 -1.22 0.62 4.42
C LEU A 105 0.07 0.34 3.67
N LEU A 106 0.39 -0.94 3.41
CA LEU A 106 1.57 -1.33 2.64
C LEU A 106 1.50 -0.81 1.20
N ILE A 107 0.35 -0.94 0.53
CA ILE A 107 0.12 -0.41 -0.83
C ILE A 107 0.32 1.11 -0.86
N CYS A 108 -0.16 1.82 0.16
CA CYS A 108 -0.01 3.27 0.25
C CYS A 108 1.44 3.69 0.59
N LEU A 109 2.17 2.89 1.39
CA LEU A 109 3.55 3.15 1.78
C LEU A 109 4.55 2.92 0.62
N ALA A 110 4.31 1.92 -0.22
CA ALA A 110 5.22 1.51 -1.29
C ALA A 110 5.78 2.68 -2.13
N PRO A 111 4.97 3.62 -2.68
CA PRO A 111 5.49 4.75 -3.46
C PRO A 111 6.30 5.77 -2.65
N GLU A 112 6.22 5.77 -1.32
CA GLU A 112 7.05 6.61 -0.46
C GLU A 112 8.45 5.99 -0.23
N ILE A 113 8.58 4.68 -0.43
CA ILE A 113 9.84 3.93 -0.27
C ILE A 113 10.63 3.89 -1.57
N ASP A 114 9.94 3.63 -2.69
CA ASP A 114 10.58 3.48 -3.99
C ASP A 114 9.69 4.00 -5.12
N ARG A 115 10.27 4.86 -5.96
CA ARG A 115 9.62 5.47 -7.12
C ARG A 115 9.19 4.45 -8.18
N ARG A 116 9.73 3.23 -8.17
CA ARG A 116 9.27 2.15 -9.05
C ARG A 116 7.77 1.89 -8.88
N TYR A 117 7.27 1.95 -7.64
CA TYR A 117 5.85 1.73 -7.35
C TYR A 117 4.98 2.86 -7.89
N GLU A 118 5.45 4.10 -7.86
CA GLU A 118 4.73 5.22 -8.49
C GLU A 118 4.48 4.98 -9.98
N ARG A 119 5.48 4.42 -10.68
CA ARG A 119 5.39 4.10 -12.11
C ARG A 119 4.45 2.92 -12.37
N LEU A 120 4.58 1.85 -11.60
CA LEU A 120 3.72 0.67 -11.72
C LEU A 120 2.25 1.01 -11.43
N TYR A 121 2.00 1.87 -10.43
CA TYR A 121 0.65 2.33 -10.11
C TYR A 121 0.07 3.20 -11.21
N GLY A 122 0.88 4.07 -11.82
CA GLY A 122 0.44 4.88 -12.95
C GLY A 122 0.10 4.02 -14.17
N TYR A 123 0.92 3.00 -14.46
CA TYR A 123 0.66 2.05 -15.55
C TYR A 123 -0.64 1.26 -15.34
N LEU A 124 -0.83 0.67 -14.15
CA LEU A 124 -2.04 -0.11 -13.83
C LEU A 124 -3.31 0.73 -13.76
N GLN A 125 -3.18 2.05 -13.58
CA GLN A 125 -4.29 3.00 -13.58
C GLN A 125 -4.46 3.71 -14.92
N ASP A 126 -3.71 3.32 -15.95
CA ASP A 126 -3.67 3.94 -17.28
C ASP A 126 -3.45 5.47 -17.26
N ASP A 127 -2.73 5.96 -16.24
CA ASP A 127 -2.48 7.38 -16.01
C ASP A 127 -1.19 7.57 -15.21
N LEU A 128 -0.09 7.89 -15.92
CA LEU A 128 1.22 8.12 -15.30
C LEU A 128 1.28 9.36 -14.40
N THR A 129 0.27 10.23 -14.43
CA THR A 129 0.17 11.34 -13.48
C THR A 129 -0.29 10.86 -12.09
N ARG A 130 -0.93 9.69 -12.02
CA ARG A 130 -1.41 9.07 -10.77
C ARG A 130 -0.33 8.19 -10.13
N ARG A 131 0.47 8.83 -9.28
CA ARG A 131 1.56 8.17 -8.51
C ARG A 131 1.11 7.56 -7.19
N ARG A 132 -0.19 7.58 -6.91
CA ARG A 132 -0.78 7.12 -5.66
C ARG A 132 -1.88 6.09 -5.97
N PRO A 133 -2.08 5.12 -5.08
CA PRO A 133 -3.09 4.10 -5.30
C PRO A 133 -4.48 4.71 -5.17
N THR A 134 -5.38 4.32 -6.07
CA THR A 134 -6.83 4.54 -5.88
C THR A 134 -7.47 3.33 -5.22
N ILE A 135 -8.72 3.48 -4.76
CA ILE A 135 -9.51 2.35 -4.24
C ILE A 135 -9.63 1.23 -5.29
N ASP A 136 -9.80 1.60 -6.57
CA ASP A 136 -9.84 0.64 -7.68
C ASP A 136 -8.54 -0.17 -7.79
N LEU A 137 -7.38 0.49 -7.70
CA LEU A 137 -6.09 -0.20 -7.72
C LEU A 137 -5.93 -1.15 -6.51
N VAL A 138 -6.38 -0.75 -5.32
CA VAL A 138 -6.36 -1.61 -4.14
C VAL A 138 -7.22 -2.85 -4.34
N LEU A 139 -8.42 -2.71 -4.92
CA LEU A 139 -9.30 -3.81 -5.25
C LEU A 139 -8.63 -4.77 -6.24
N LEU A 140 -8.00 -4.21 -7.30
CA LEU A 140 -7.28 -4.97 -8.31
C LEU A 140 -6.14 -5.80 -7.69
N LEU A 141 -5.32 -5.19 -6.83
CA LEU A 141 -4.14 -5.84 -6.26
C LEU A 141 -4.46 -6.87 -5.18
N LEU A 142 -5.54 -6.68 -4.43
CA LEU A 142 -5.86 -7.55 -3.30
C LEU A 142 -6.90 -8.63 -3.63
N GLU A 143 -7.50 -8.58 -4.82
CA GLU A 143 -8.50 -9.55 -5.30
C GLU A 143 -9.68 -9.74 -4.31
N TYR A 144 -10.01 -8.70 -3.54
CA TYR A 144 -11.12 -8.74 -2.59
C TYR A 144 -12.45 -8.39 -3.25
N ASP A 145 -13.52 -8.98 -2.73
CA ASP A 145 -14.88 -8.63 -3.10
C ASP A 145 -15.21 -7.17 -2.71
N SER A 146 -15.82 -6.44 -3.64
CA SER A 146 -16.10 -5.00 -3.55
C SER A 146 -16.80 -4.54 -2.24
N PRO A 147 -17.80 -5.25 -1.67
CA PRO A 147 -18.50 -4.78 -0.48
C PRO A 147 -17.66 -4.81 0.80
N LEU A 148 -16.68 -5.73 0.91
CA LEU A 148 -15.81 -5.80 2.10
C LEU A 148 -14.83 -4.62 2.12
N ILE A 149 -14.16 -4.37 1.00
CA ILE A 149 -13.26 -3.21 0.86
C ILE A 149 -14.04 -1.91 0.98
N ARG A 150 -15.25 -1.82 0.42
CA ARG A 150 -16.07 -0.61 0.55
C ARG A 150 -16.40 -0.29 2.00
N ARG A 151 -16.59 -1.31 2.85
CA ARG A 151 -16.79 -1.11 4.29
C ARG A 151 -15.51 -0.73 5.01
N ALA A 152 -14.38 -1.34 4.64
CA ALA A 152 -13.08 -1.10 5.27
C ALA A 152 -12.48 0.28 4.91
N LEU A 153 -12.69 0.74 3.68
CA LEU A 153 -12.21 2.04 3.17
C LEU A 153 -13.30 3.13 3.21
N GLY A 154 -14.49 2.80 3.67
CA GLY A 154 -15.55 3.76 3.91
C GLY A 154 -15.28 4.62 5.15
N PRO A 155 -16.12 5.63 5.43
CA PRO A 155 -15.97 6.51 6.60
C PRO A 155 -16.04 5.76 7.94
N ASP A 156 -16.71 4.60 7.95
CA ASP A 156 -16.80 3.73 9.12
C ASP A 156 -15.65 2.74 9.27
N GLY A 157 -14.74 2.72 8.31
CA GLY A 157 -13.57 1.85 8.26
C GLY A 157 -12.57 2.10 9.38
N HIS A 158 -11.76 1.09 9.70
CA HIS A 158 -10.76 1.18 10.75
C HIS A 158 -9.70 2.25 10.44
N LEU A 159 -9.26 2.31 9.18
CA LEU A 159 -8.28 3.28 8.70
C LEU A 159 -8.78 4.73 8.79
N ALA A 160 -10.04 4.97 8.39
CA ALA A 160 -10.68 6.28 8.45
C ALA A 160 -10.90 6.73 9.90
N LYS A 161 -11.49 5.87 10.75
CA LYS A 161 -11.76 6.17 12.16
C LYS A 161 -10.51 6.49 12.99
N ARG A 162 -9.35 6.01 12.56
CA ARG A 162 -8.06 6.20 13.24
C ARG A 162 -7.17 7.25 12.56
N ASN A 163 -7.68 7.95 11.54
CA ASN A 163 -6.95 8.94 10.75
C ASN A 163 -5.60 8.42 10.22
N LEU A 164 -5.56 7.15 9.81
CA LEU A 164 -4.35 6.54 9.26
C LEU A 164 -4.13 6.91 7.78
N LEU A 165 -5.21 7.30 7.12
CA LEU A 165 -5.20 7.85 5.77
C LEU A 165 -5.40 9.37 5.85
N ALA A 166 -4.76 10.10 4.94
CA ALA A 166 -4.98 11.51 4.76
C ALA A 166 -6.28 11.76 4.00
N ASP A 167 -6.98 12.83 4.33
CA ASP A 167 -8.11 13.30 3.51
C ASP A 167 -7.58 13.82 2.17
N THR A 168 -7.96 13.14 1.09
CA THR A 168 -7.58 13.50 -0.28
C THR A 168 -8.67 14.31 -0.99
N THR A 169 -9.76 14.65 -0.29
CA THR A 169 -10.85 15.46 -0.85
C THR A 169 -10.45 16.92 -0.77
N ASP A 170 -9.98 17.49 -1.89
CA ASP A 170 -9.75 18.93 -1.97
C ASP A 170 -11.08 19.69 -1.89
N ALA A 171 -11.15 20.67 -0.97
CA ALA A 171 -12.29 21.56 -0.80
C ALA A 171 -12.42 22.47 -2.04
N GLY A 172 -13.13 21.99 -3.06
CA GLY A 172 -13.34 22.71 -4.33
C GLY A 172 -13.46 21.80 -5.56
N THR A 173 -13.07 20.53 -5.44
CA THR A 173 -13.20 19.53 -6.50
C THR A 173 -14.55 18.82 -6.41
N GLU A 174 -15.15 18.47 -7.55
CA GLU A 174 -16.35 17.63 -7.56
C GLU A 174 -16.08 16.30 -6.82
N PRO A 175 -17.07 15.78 -6.08
CA PRO A 175 -16.91 14.53 -5.37
C PRO A 175 -16.57 13.42 -6.37
N THR A 176 -15.36 12.88 -6.26
CA THR A 176 -14.88 11.83 -7.15
C THR A 176 -15.63 10.54 -6.84
N SER A 177 -15.80 9.66 -7.84
CA SER A 177 -16.35 8.32 -7.59
C SER A 177 -15.54 7.60 -6.52
N PHE A 178 -16.21 6.76 -5.72
CA PHE A 178 -15.57 5.99 -4.65
C PHE A 178 -14.34 5.22 -5.15
N LEU A 179 -14.46 4.52 -6.29
CA LEU A 179 -13.35 3.74 -6.85
C LEU A 179 -12.16 4.61 -7.31
N SER A 180 -12.44 5.82 -7.78
CA SER A 180 -11.43 6.78 -8.24
C SER A 180 -10.81 7.60 -7.11
N THR A 181 -11.25 7.40 -5.87
CA THR A 181 -10.71 8.09 -4.70
C THR A 181 -9.25 7.67 -4.50
N THR A 182 -8.36 8.64 -4.47
CA THR A 182 -6.92 8.40 -4.22
C THR A 182 -6.69 8.21 -2.74
N LEU A 183 -5.88 7.21 -2.38
CA LEU A 183 -5.49 6.90 -1.01
C LEU A 183 -4.07 7.40 -0.76
N ARG A 184 -3.88 7.98 0.41
CA ARG A 184 -2.59 8.48 0.88
C ARG A 184 -2.47 8.22 2.37
N LEU A 185 -1.29 7.81 2.83
CA LEU A 185 -1.02 7.71 4.26
C LEU A 185 -1.04 9.10 4.90
N HIS A 186 -1.55 9.16 6.13
CA HIS A 186 -1.36 10.35 6.92
C HIS A 186 0.15 10.62 7.10
N PRO A 187 0.66 11.86 6.89
CA PRO A 187 2.09 12.16 6.92
C PRO A 187 2.80 11.64 8.17
N ARG A 188 2.16 11.81 9.34
CA ARG A 188 2.68 11.30 10.62
C ARG A 188 2.88 9.78 10.64
N ILE A 189 1.98 9.03 9.99
CA ILE A 189 2.06 7.58 9.92
C ILE A 189 3.16 7.15 8.97
N SER A 190 3.34 7.83 7.83
CA SER A 190 4.43 7.51 6.93
C SER A 190 5.80 7.84 7.53
N GLU A 191 5.95 8.99 8.17
CA GLU A 191 7.14 9.36 8.95
C GLU A 191 7.48 8.30 10.01
N TYR A 192 6.48 7.90 10.82
CA TYR A 192 6.65 6.86 11.83
C TYR A 192 7.11 5.52 11.23
N LEU A 193 6.50 5.08 10.12
CA LEU A 193 6.87 3.85 9.43
C LEU A 193 8.26 3.93 8.79
N LEU A 194 8.73 5.14 8.48
CA LEU A 194 10.09 5.40 7.98
C LEU A 194 11.13 5.56 9.10
N GLY A 195 10.73 5.39 10.37
CA GLY A 195 11.61 5.49 11.54
C GLY A 195 11.74 6.90 12.12
N LEU A 196 10.97 7.87 11.63
CA LEU A 196 10.97 9.25 12.12
C LEU A 196 10.00 9.40 13.31
N ASP A 197 10.52 9.13 14.51
CA ASP A 197 9.75 9.19 15.76
C ASP A 197 9.90 10.56 16.44
N HIS A 198 9.25 11.60 15.87
CA HIS A 198 9.15 12.94 16.46
C HIS A 198 7.72 13.28 16.93
N LEU A 199 7.50 14.47 17.49
CA LEU A 199 6.14 14.94 17.75
C LEU A 199 5.49 15.40 16.46
N ASP A 200 4.15 15.32 16.41
CA ASP A 200 3.41 16.01 15.35
C ASP A 200 3.73 17.51 15.44
N PRO A 201 4.09 18.20 14.33
CA PRO A 201 4.34 19.64 14.32
C PRO A 201 3.21 20.47 14.96
N ALA A 202 1.95 20.01 14.87
CA ALA A 202 0.83 20.67 15.54
C ALA A 202 0.91 20.61 17.08
N LEU A 203 1.58 19.59 17.62
CA LEU A 203 1.76 19.34 19.06
C LEU A 203 3.11 19.83 19.60
N GLU A 204 4.10 20.14 18.76
CA GLU A 204 5.43 20.58 19.19
C GLU A 204 5.40 21.83 20.10
N SER A 205 4.42 22.72 19.91
CA SER A 205 4.25 23.91 20.76
C SER A 205 3.55 23.62 22.10
N TRP A 206 2.96 22.44 22.25
CA TRP A 206 2.14 22.05 23.41
C TRP A 206 2.72 20.88 24.20
N ALA A 207 3.62 20.10 23.60
CA ALA A 207 4.19 18.90 24.18
C ALA A 207 5.66 18.73 23.76
N ARG A 208 6.42 18.02 24.59
CA ARG A 208 7.77 17.54 24.25
C ARG A 208 7.84 16.05 24.52
N PHE A 209 8.61 15.34 23.70
CA PHE A 209 8.81 13.91 23.89
C PHE A 209 9.86 13.72 24.98
N GLU A 210 9.47 13.11 26.10
CA GLU A 210 10.44 12.66 27.10
C GLU A 210 10.69 11.17 26.87
N ALA A 211 11.91 10.83 26.47
CA ALA A 211 12.34 9.45 26.48
C ALA A 211 12.26 8.96 27.94
N PRO A 212 11.68 7.76 28.19
CA PRO A 212 11.59 7.25 29.53
C PRO A 212 13.00 7.19 30.15
N ALA A 213 13.17 7.83 31.31
CA ALA A 213 14.39 7.66 32.08
C ALA A 213 14.58 6.16 32.35
N SER A 214 15.82 5.68 32.25
CA SER A 214 16.20 4.26 32.33
C SER A 214 15.75 3.52 33.61
N ASP A 215 15.12 4.22 34.55
CA ASP A 215 14.71 3.77 35.87
C ASP A 215 13.21 3.45 36.01
N LEU A 216 12.45 3.30 34.91
CA LEU A 216 11.12 2.68 34.97
C LEU A 216 11.26 1.15 35.16
N VAL A 217 11.84 0.77 36.30
CA VAL A 217 11.74 -0.59 36.84
C VAL A 217 10.27 -0.81 37.18
N ALA A 218 9.69 -1.84 36.58
CA ALA A 218 8.33 -2.29 36.80
C ALA A 218 7.99 -2.32 38.31
N VAL A 219 6.96 -1.57 38.69
CA VAL A 219 6.28 -1.66 39.99
C VAL A 219 5.09 -2.59 39.84
#